data_AF-A0A8D0UX03-F1
#
_entry.id   AF-A0A8D0UX03-F1
#
_cell.length_a   1.000
_cell.length_b   1.000
_cell.length_c   1.000
_cell.angle_alpha   90.00
_cell.angle_beta   90.00
_cell.angle_gamma   90.00
#
_symmetry.space_group_name_H-M   'P 1'
#
loop_
_entity.id
_entity.type
_entity.pdbx_description
1 polymer ?
#
loop_
_entity_poly.entity_id
_entity_poly.type
_entity_poly.pdbx_seq_one_letter_code
_entity_poly.pdbx_strand_id
1 'polypeptide(L)'
;MGSYTEDFFLDKRWCCQVGSFFKRKELNRRDRFEMGIHVFFFHSLFQPVVTSQLGTINNLIHVKKSDFEVFDALKLDSMESSETSCRDLSSSPPGPYGQEMYVFRSEERFKSPPILPPHLLQVILNKDTNISCDPALLPEPNHVMLNHLYALSIKDSVMVLSATHRYKKKYVTTLLYKPI
;
A
#
# COMPACT_ATOMS: atom_id res chain seq x y z
N MET A 1 -10.84 -31.58 37.50
CA MET A 1 -9.89 -30.56 37.03
C MET A 1 -8.62 -31.30 36.60
N GLY A 2 -8.49 -31.60 35.31
CA GLY A 2 -7.33 -32.31 34.78
C GLY A 2 -6.26 -31.33 34.34
N SER A 3 -5.10 -31.35 35.00
CA SER A 3 -3.88 -30.71 34.51
C SER A 3 -3.21 -31.67 33.53
N TYR A 4 -3.28 -31.35 32.23
CA TYR A 4 -2.57 -32.10 31.19
C TYR A 4 -1.13 -31.59 31.10
N THR A 5 -0.20 -32.32 31.69
CA THR A 5 1.23 -32.28 31.33
C THR A 5 1.42 -33.22 30.15
N GLU A 6 1.46 -32.67 28.95
CA GLU A 6 1.78 -33.41 27.73
C GLU A 6 3.24 -33.17 27.36
N ASP A 7 4.12 -34.05 27.84
CA ASP A 7 5.45 -34.27 27.29
C ASP A 7 5.30 -35.04 25.97
N PHE A 8 5.49 -34.36 24.83
CA PHE A 8 5.58 -35.04 23.54
C PHE A 8 6.84 -34.64 22.79
N PHE A 9 7.71 -35.64 22.66
CA PHE A 9 8.81 -35.71 21.72
C PHE A 9 8.29 -35.82 20.27
N LEU A 10 8.93 -35.07 19.38
CA LEU A 10 9.15 -35.31 17.95
C LEU A 10 7.93 -35.41 17.00
N ASP A 11 7.65 -34.31 16.29
CA ASP A 11 7.58 -34.39 14.83
C ASP A 11 8.38 -33.26 14.17
N LYS A 12 9.13 -33.62 13.13
CA LYS A 12 10.28 -32.90 12.59
C LYS A 12 9.86 -31.85 11.57
N ARG A 13 9.98 -30.57 11.94
CA ARG A 13 10.58 -29.50 11.12
C ARG A 13 10.76 -28.23 11.96
N TRP A 14 11.89 -28.16 12.65
CA TRP A 14 12.39 -26.89 13.14
C TRP A 14 12.87 -26.09 11.92
N CYS A 15 12.13 -25.05 11.55
CA CYS A 15 12.71 -24.01 10.70
C CYS A 15 13.42 -23.05 11.66
N CYS A 16 14.69 -23.32 11.95
CA CYS A 16 15.54 -22.38 12.67
C CYS A 16 15.85 -21.20 11.75
N GLN A 17 14.97 -20.20 11.72
CA GLN A 17 15.44 -18.84 11.45
C GLN A 17 16.26 -18.45 12.68
N VAL A 18 17.55 -18.18 12.50
CA VAL A 18 18.53 -17.94 13.58
C VAL A 18 17.94 -17.05 14.67
N GLY A 19 17.84 -17.57 15.91
CA GLY A 19 17.42 -16.82 17.09
C GLY A 19 15.93 -16.86 17.46
N SER A 20 15.09 -17.68 16.82
CA SER A 20 13.66 -17.79 17.16
C SER A 20 13.21 -19.21 17.51
N PHE A 21 12.36 -19.35 18.52
CA PHE A 21 11.68 -20.61 18.90
C PHE A 21 10.20 -20.54 18.50
N PHE A 22 9.73 -21.48 17.68
CA PHE A 22 8.32 -21.51 17.22
C PHE A 22 7.67 -22.86 17.46
N LYS A 23 6.41 -22.85 17.89
CA LYS A 23 5.51 -24.01 17.94
C LYS A 23 4.16 -23.62 17.37
N ARG A 24 3.68 -24.31 16.34
CA ARG A 24 2.33 -24.10 15.78
C ARG A 24 1.35 -24.98 16.54
N LYS A 25 0.26 -24.38 17.02
CA LYS A 25 -0.86 -25.08 17.67
C LYS A 25 -2.15 -24.54 17.09
N GLU A 26 -3.09 -25.42 16.75
CA GLU A 26 -4.42 -25.00 16.33
C GLU A 26 -5.21 -24.52 17.55
N LEU A 27 -5.63 -23.26 17.51
CA LEU A 27 -6.42 -22.60 18.54
C LEU A 27 -7.58 -21.89 17.84
N ASN A 28 -8.77 -21.93 18.43
CA ASN A 28 -9.98 -21.33 17.83
C ASN A 28 -10.64 -20.28 18.75
N ARG A 29 -9.98 -19.93 19.86
CA ARG A 29 -10.53 -19.08 20.92
C ARG A 29 -9.42 -18.25 21.60
N ARG A 30 -9.82 -17.52 22.64
CA ARG A 30 -8.91 -16.84 23.55
C ARG A 30 -8.20 -17.88 24.43
N ASP A 31 -6.88 -17.84 24.45
CA ASP A 31 -6.06 -18.78 25.21
C ASP A 31 -4.97 -18.06 26.02
N ARG A 32 -4.59 -18.68 27.14
CA ARG A 32 -3.50 -18.24 28.02
C ARG A 32 -2.35 -19.23 27.91
N PHE A 33 -1.12 -18.72 27.83
CA PHE A 33 0.07 -19.57 27.77
C PHE A 33 1.27 -18.93 28.47
N GLU A 34 2.19 -19.78 28.91
CA GLU A 34 3.50 -19.41 29.46
C GLU A 34 4.59 -20.13 28.64
N MET A 35 5.77 -19.53 28.57
CA MET A 35 6.94 -20.16 27.94
C MET A 35 7.82 -20.76 29.03
N GLY A 36 7.98 -22.08 29.02
CA GLY A 36 8.89 -22.79 29.91
C GLY A 36 10.26 -22.97 29.27
N ILE A 37 11.32 -22.52 29.93
CA ILE A 37 12.71 -22.87 29.60
C ILE A 37 13.30 -23.58 30.81
N HIS A 38 13.55 -24.88 30.66
CA HIS A 38 13.88 -25.78 31.78
C HIS A 38 12.81 -25.72 32.89
N VAL A 39 13.18 -25.32 34.10
CA VAL A 39 12.31 -25.26 35.29
C VAL A 39 11.71 -23.86 35.50
N PHE A 40 12.11 -22.89 34.67
CA PHE A 40 11.69 -21.50 34.80
C PHE A 40 10.58 -21.16 33.80
N PHE A 41 9.55 -20.47 34.28
CA PHE A 41 8.45 -19.95 33.46
C PHE A 41 8.65 -18.47 33.19
N PHE A 42 8.49 -18.08 31.93
CA PHE A 42 8.62 -16.71 31.45
C PHE A 42 7.42 -16.33 30.60
N HIS A 43 7.15 -15.02 30.54
CA HIS A 43 6.17 -14.42 29.64
C HIS A 43 6.86 -13.43 28.69
N SER A 44 6.20 -13.03 27.61
CA SER A 44 6.74 -12.06 26.66
C SER A 44 6.43 -10.64 27.15
N LEU A 45 7.34 -9.70 26.96
CA LEU A 45 7.11 -8.28 27.27
C LEU A 45 6.40 -7.54 26.12
N PHE A 46 6.36 -8.13 24.92
CA PHE A 46 5.79 -7.52 23.71
C PHE A 46 4.36 -8.01 23.40
N GLN A 47 3.81 -8.87 24.25
CA GLN A 47 2.46 -9.43 24.09
C GLN A 47 1.61 -9.08 25.31
N PRO A 48 0.28 -8.97 25.15
CA PRO A 48 -0.59 -8.69 26.28
C PRO A 48 -0.56 -9.85 27.28
N VAL A 49 -0.62 -9.51 28.58
CA VAL A 49 -0.54 -10.47 29.69
C VAL A 49 -1.78 -10.39 30.58
N VAL A 50 -2.06 -11.48 31.31
CA VAL A 50 -3.11 -11.55 32.33
C VAL A 50 -2.60 -12.28 33.57
N THR A 51 -2.94 -11.75 34.74
CA THR A 51 -2.58 -12.36 36.03
C THR A 51 -3.68 -13.32 36.49
N SER A 52 -3.29 -14.54 36.82
CA SER A 52 -4.16 -15.58 37.38
C SER A 52 -4.48 -15.30 38.85
N GLN A 53 -5.54 -15.92 39.37
CA GLN A 53 -5.93 -15.83 40.79
C GLN A 53 -4.82 -16.35 41.73
N LEU A 54 -3.93 -17.20 41.21
CA LEU A 54 -2.78 -17.77 41.93
C LEU A 54 -1.50 -16.91 41.80
N GLY A 55 -1.58 -15.72 41.20
CA GLY A 55 -0.45 -14.79 41.05
C GLY A 55 0.46 -15.04 39.85
N THR A 56 0.23 -16.08 39.05
CA THR A 56 1.00 -16.36 37.82
C THR A 56 0.64 -15.41 36.67
N ILE A 57 1.64 -15.00 35.90
CA ILE A 57 1.50 -14.06 34.77
C ILE A 57 1.59 -14.84 33.46
N ASN A 58 0.50 -14.86 32.71
CA ASN A 58 0.39 -15.59 31.45
C ASN A 58 0.27 -14.62 30.27
N ASN A 59 0.87 -14.93 29.12
CA ASN A 59 0.56 -14.23 27.87
C ASN A 59 -0.86 -14.59 27.42
N LEU A 60 -1.56 -13.62 26.84
CA LEU A 60 -2.92 -13.76 26.31
C LEU A 60 -2.90 -13.62 24.79
N ILE A 61 -3.40 -14.62 24.07
CA ILE A 61 -3.66 -14.50 22.64
C ILE A 61 -5.16 -14.60 22.40
N HIS A 62 -5.65 -13.79 21.47
CA HIS A 62 -7.03 -13.83 21.04
C HIS A 62 -7.07 -14.16 19.55
N VAL A 63 -7.31 -15.42 19.23
CA VAL A 63 -7.50 -15.86 17.84
C VAL A 63 -8.94 -15.56 17.43
N LYS A 64 -9.10 -14.66 16.46
CA LYS A 64 -10.39 -14.33 15.85
C LYS A 64 -10.60 -15.19 14.61
N LYS A 65 -11.86 -15.34 14.19
CA LYS A 65 -12.20 -16.02 12.94
C LYS A 65 -11.63 -15.30 11.70
N SER A 66 -11.49 -13.97 11.78
CA SER A 66 -10.88 -13.14 10.73
C SER A 66 -9.43 -13.49 10.46
N ASP A 67 -8.71 -14.06 11.43
CA ASP A 67 -7.27 -14.31 11.33
C ASP A 67 -6.97 -15.50 10.40
N PHE A 68 -8.00 -16.28 10.05
CA PHE A 68 -7.90 -17.40 9.10
C PHE A 68 -8.16 -16.97 7.64
N GLU A 69 -8.91 -15.88 7.43
CA GLU A 69 -9.23 -15.35 6.12
C GLU A 69 -8.31 -14.17 5.79
N VAL A 70 -7.42 -14.35 4.80
CA VAL A 70 -6.34 -13.39 4.52
C VAL A 70 -6.86 -11.96 4.28
N PHE A 71 -7.99 -11.82 3.57
CA PHE A 71 -8.56 -10.51 3.31
C PHE A 71 -9.14 -9.83 4.56
N ASP A 72 -9.73 -10.62 5.47
CA ASP A 72 -10.30 -10.10 6.70
C ASP A 72 -9.19 -9.71 7.69
N ALA A 73 -8.13 -10.52 7.78
CA ALA A 73 -6.94 -10.21 8.56
C ALA A 73 -6.29 -8.89 8.08
N LEU A 74 -6.01 -8.77 6.78
CA LEU A 74 -5.40 -7.56 6.21
C LEU A 74 -6.29 -6.33 6.40
N LYS A 75 -7.61 -6.48 6.31
CA LYS A 75 -8.55 -5.38 6.55
C LYS A 75 -8.46 -4.88 7.99
N LEU A 76 -8.46 -5.78 8.97
CA LEU A 76 -8.34 -5.40 10.38
C LEU A 76 -7.00 -4.74 10.69
N ASP A 77 -5.89 -5.30 10.19
CA ASP A 77 -4.55 -4.73 10.37
C ASP A 77 -4.46 -3.32 9.76
N SER A 78 -5.08 -3.12 8.58
CA SER A 78 -5.11 -1.80 7.93
C SER A 78 -5.87 -0.77 8.76
N MET A 79 -6.95 -1.17 9.44
CA MET A 79 -7.74 -0.28 10.29
C MET A 79 -7.01 0.05 11.60
N GLU A 80 -6.29 -0.90 12.19
CA GLU A 80 -5.50 -0.68 13.42
C GLU A 80 -4.30 0.26 13.18
N SER A 81 -3.75 0.24 11.96
CA SER A 81 -2.71 1.17 11.51
C SER A 81 -3.21 2.62 11.33
N SER A 82 -4.53 2.84 11.41
CA SER A 82 -5.19 4.05 10.89
C SER A 82 -5.53 5.12 11.93
N GLU A 83 -4.95 5.12 13.14
CA GLU A 83 -5.12 6.24 14.09
C GLU A 83 -4.66 7.61 13.53
N THR A 84 -4.08 7.67 12.33
CA THR A 84 -3.82 8.93 11.61
C THR A 84 -4.22 8.97 10.13
N SER A 85 -4.82 7.93 9.53
CA SER A 85 -5.33 8.08 8.17
C SER A 85 -6.28 6.97 7.75
N CYS A 86 -7.57 7.25 7.76
CA CYS A 86 -8.54 6.68 6.83
C CYS A 86 -8.11 7.05 5.40
N ARG A 87 -7.13 6.32 4.86
CA ARG A 87 -6.81 6.30 3.45
C ARG A 87 -7.80 5.34 2.80
N ASP A 88 -8.93 5.89 2.37
CA ASP A 88 -9.52 5.34 1.16
C ASP A 88 -8.38 5.18 0.14
N LEU A 89 -8.38 4.09 -0.62
CA LEU A 89 -7.45 3.82 -1.73
C LEU A 89 -7.67 4.81 -2.90
N SER A 90 -8.00 6.05 -2.57
CA SER A 90 -8.14 7.18 -3.45
C SER A 90 -6.75 7.73 -3.73
N SER A 91 -6.46 7.92 -5.01
CA SER A 91 -5.28 8.65 -5.49
C SER A 91 -5.29 10.14 -5.09
N SER A 92 -6.36 10.59 -4.44
CA SER A 92 -6.53 11.97 -4.01
C SER A 92 -5.92 12.21 -2.63
N PRO A 93 -5.44 13.43 -2.35
CA PRO A 93 -5.00 13.82 -1.02
C PRO A 93 -6.09 13.54 0.03
N PRO A 94 -5.71 13.16 1.26
CA PRO A 94 -6.67 12.97 2.34
C PRO A 94 -7.38 14.29 2.68
N GLY A 95 -8.70 14.23 2.90
CA GLY A 95 -9.53 15.35 3.31
C GLY A 95 -10.55 15.80 2.25
N PRO A 96 -11.53 16.65 2.63
CA PRO A 96 -12.49 17.21 1.68
C PRO A 96 -11.82 18.20 0.73
N TYR A 97 -12.30 18.27 -0.51
CA TYR A 97 -11.92 19.34 -1.44
C TYR A 97 -12.50 20.67 -0.95
N GLY A 98 -11.65 21.67 -0.75
CA GLY A 98 -12.03 23.02 -0.36
C GLY A 98 -11.45 24.07 -1.32
N GLN A 99 -11.98 25.29 -1.24
CA GLN A 99 -11.45 26.46 -1.95
C GLN A 99 -10.51 27.31 -1.09
N GLU A 100 -10.24 26.87 0.13
CA GLU A 100 -9.34 27.55 1.06
C GLU A 100 -7.93 27.62 0.48
N MET A 101 -7.34 28.81 0.52
CA MET A 101 -5.97 28.99 0.03
C MET A 101 -5.00 28.22 0.90
N TYR A 102 -4.04 27.53 0.27
CA TYR A 102 -3.02 26.81 1.01
C TYR A 102 -2.19 27.76 1.88
N VAL A 103 -2.23 27.56 3.20
CA VAL A 103 -1.43 28.33 4.15
C VAL A 103 -0.03 27.74 4.22
N PHE A 104 0.92 28.41 3.59
CA PHE A 104 2.30 27.98 3.52
C PHE A 104 2.95 27.99 4.91
N ARG A 105 3.31 26.80 5.42
CA ARG A 105 3.98 26.64 6.73
C ARG A 105 5.49 26.84 6.61
N SER A 106 6.10 27.49 7.59
CA SER A 106 7.54 27.77 7.61
C SER A 106 8.42 26.52 7.53
N GLU A 107 7.92 25.38 8.00
CA GLU A 107 8.59 24.06 8.00
C GLU A 107 8.71 23.44 6.60
N GLU A 108 7.89 23.87 5.65
CA GLU A 108 7.89 23.35 4.27
C GLU A 108 8.75 24.18 3.31
N ARG A 109 9.29 25.32 3.78
CA ARG A 109 10.10 26.25 2.98
C ARG A 109 11.31 25.64 2.29
N PHE A 110 11.80 24.52 2.79
CA PHE A 110 13.08 23.93 2.38
C PHE A 110 12.94 22.72 1.46
N LYS A 111 11.71 22.32 1.09
CA LYS A 111 11.50 21.24 0.13
C LYS A 111 11.39 21.83 -1.28
N SER A 112 12.41 21.59 -2.10
CA SER A 112 12.34 21.90 -3.53
C SER A 112 11.24 21.07 -4.20
N PRO A 113 10.57 21.61 -5.24
CA PRO A 113 9.63 20.82 -6.01
C PRO A 113 10.35 19.61 -6.64
N PRO A 114 9.63 18.49 -6.83
CA PRO A 114 10.22 17.33 -7.47
C PRO A 114 10.68 17.68 -8.89
N ILE A 115 11.81 17.10 -9.28
CA ILE A 115 12.36 17.29 -10.62
C ILE A 115 11.42 16.67 -11.65
N LEU A 116 11.22 17.36 -12.78
CA LEU A 116 10.38 16.87 -13.87
C LEU A 116 10.94 15.54 -14.40
N PRO A 117 10.17 14.43 -14.38
CA PRO A 117 10.63 13.18 -14.94
C PRO A 117 10.87 13.32 -16.46
N PRO A 118 12.02 12.84 -16.98
CA PRO A 118 12.40 13.04 -18.39
C PRO A 118 11.45 12.35 -19.38
N HIS A 119 10.69 11.35 -18.92
CA HIS A 119 9.68 10.66 -19.73
C HIS A 119 8.60 11.60 -20.27
N LEU A 120 8.24 12.66 -19.54
CA LEU A 120 7.22 13.61 -19.98
C LEU A 120 7.70 14.50 -21.13
N LEU A 121 9.02 14.57 -21.37
CA LEU A 121 9.59 15.33 -22.48
C LEU A 121 9.49 14.58 -23.82
N GLN A 122 9.19 13.28 -23.82
CA GLN A 122 9.12 12.45 -25.02
C GLN A 122 7.76 12.56 -25.72
N VAL A 123 7.45 13.73 -26.27
CA VAL A 123 6.18 14.00 -26.94
C VAL A 123 6.00 13.09 -28.16
N ILE A 124 5.00 12.20 -28.13
CA ILE A 124 4.75 11.22 -29.21
C ILE A 124 4.33 11.86 -30.53
N LEU A 125 3.72 13.04 -30.49
CA LEU A 125 3.31 13.80 -31.68
C LEU A 125 4.48 14.47 -32.38
N ASN A 126 5.63 14.61 -31.71
CA ASN A 126 6.85 15.16 -32.29
C ASN A 126 7.77 14.06 -32.86
N LYS A 127 7.35 12.79 -32.80
CA LYS A 127 8.12 11.67 -33.35
C LYS A 127 7.74 11.45 -34.81
N ASP A 128 8.74 11.32 -35.66
CA ASP A 128 8.51 10.94 -37.06
C ASP A 128 7.97 9.51 -37.13
N THR A 129 6.86 9.34 -37.85
CA THR A 129 6.31 8.03 -38.19
C THR A 129 6.84 7.61 -39.57
N ASN A 130 6.95 6.30 -39.79
CA ASN A 130 7.40 5.78 -41.09
C ASN A 130 6.38 6.14 -42.17
N ILE A 131 6.84 6.71 -43.28
CA ILE A 131 6.04 7.19 -44.42
C ILE A 131 5.17 6.08 -45.03
N SER A 132 5.52 4.82 -44.82
CA SER A 132 4.78 3.64 -45.30
C SER A 132 3.53 3.30 -44.47
N CYS A 133 3.41 3.86 -43.27
CA CYS A 133 2.30 3.58 -42.35
C CYS A 133 1.16 4.60 -42.49
N ASP A 134 -0.04 4.22 -42.02
CA ASP A 134 -1.19 5.13 -41.93
C ASP A 134 -0.83 6.36 -41.06
N PRO A 135 -1.02 7.61 -41.55
CA PRO A 135 -0.73 8.83 -40.80
C PRO A 135 -1.45 8.98 -39.47
N ALA A 136 -2.57 8.27 -39.26
CA ALA A 136 -3.30 8.28 -38.00
C ALA A 136 -2.68 7.35 -36.93
N LEU A 137 -1.71 6.51 -37.30
CA LEU A 137 -1.07 5.58 -36.37
C LEU A 137 0.11 6.24 -35.67
N LEU A 138 0.10 6.15 -34.34
CA LEU A 138 1.18 6.59 -33.48
C LEU A 138 1.90 5.38 -32.85
N PRO A 139 3.19 5.51 -32.52
CA PRO A 139 3.90 4.48 -31.78
C PRO A 139 3.30 4.27 -30.38
N GLU A 140 3.56 3.11 -29.78
CA GLU A 140 3.07 2.81 -28.44
C GLU A 140 3.63 3.80 -27.40
N PRO A 141 2.77 4.52 -26.66
CA PRO A 141 3.20 5.48 -25.65
C PRO A 141 3.66 4.78 -24.36
N ASN A 142 4.53 5.44 -23.60
CA ASN A 142 4.86 5.00 -22.24
C ASN A 142 3.65 5.24 -21.31
N HIS A 143 3.34 4.30 -20.40
CA HIS A 143 2.22 4.46 -19.48
C HIS A 143 2.31 5.72 -18.58
N VAL A 144 3.53 6.21 -18.31
CA VAL A 144 3.78 7.40 -17.47
C VAL A 144 3.37 8.71 -18.16
N MET A 145 3.35 8.78 -19.49
CA MET A 145 2.92 10.01 -20.20
C MET A 145 1.41 10.10 -20.44
N LEU A 146 0.65 9.06 -20.07
CA LEU A 146 -0.79 9.04 -20.22
C LEU A 146 -1.44 10.02 -19.25
N ASN A 147 -2.56 10.61 -19.65
CA ASN A 147 -3.31 11.61 -18.87
C ASN A 147 -2.52 12.90 -18.58
N HIS A 148 -1.38 13.12 -19.23
CA HIS A 148 -0.67 14.40 -19.21
C HIS A 148 -1.09 15.28 -20.39
N LEU A 149 -1.27 16.57 -20.11
CA LEU A 149 -1.64 17.56 -21.11
C LEU A 149 -0.40 18.07 -21.84
N TYR A 150 -0.44 18.02 -23.16
CA TYR A 150 0.53 18.66 -24.05
C TYR A 150 -0.17 19.78 -24.81
N ALA A 151 0.46 20.96 -24.87
CA ALA A 151 -0.08 22.11 -25.57
C ALA A 151 0.94 22.62 -26.58
N LEU A 152 0.45 23.06 -27.74
CA LEU A 152 1.26 23.86 -28.65
C LEU A 152 1.14 25.34 -28.27
N SER A 153 2.18 26.12 -28.61
CA SER A 153 2.12 27.57 -28.49
C SER A 153 0.94 28.12 -29.30
N ILE A 154 0.15 28.99 -28.66
CA ILE A 154 -1.01 29.63 -29.25
C ILE A 154 -0.57 30.43 -30.48
N LYS A 155 -1.29 30.24 -31.60
CA LYS A 155 -1.10 30.97 -32.86
C LYS A 155 -2.47 31.29 -33.46
N ASP A 156 -2.58 32.44 -34.11
CA ASP A 156 -3.78 32.87 -34.83
C ASP A 156 -5.09 32.83 -34.00
N SER A 157 -5.00 33.18 -32.71
CA SER A 157 -6.12 33.12 -31.76
C SER A 157 -6.70 31.72 -31.55
N VAL A 158 -5.91 30.67 -31.78
CA VAL A 158 -6.30 29.27 -31.55
C VAL A 158 -5.32 28.61 -30.58
N MET A 159 -5.88 27.99 -29.55
CA MET A 159 -5.17 27.10 -28.64
C MET A 159 -5.32 25.65 -29.12
N VAL A 160 -4.21 24.91 -29.14
CA VAL A 160 -4.20 23.48 -29.47
C VAL A 160 -3.76 22.69 -28.25
N LEU A 161 -4.65 21.86 -27.75
CA LEU A 161 -4.43 20.98 -26.61
C LEU A 161 -4.43 19.53 -27.06
N SER A 162 -3.63 18.69 -26.42
CA SER A 162 -3.58 17.26 -26.68
C SER A 162 -3.33 16.45 -25.42
N ALA A 163 -3.89 15.26 -25.38
CA ALA A 163 -3.65 14.29 -24.33
C ALA A 163 -3.84 12.87 -24.86
N THR A 164 -3.06 11.95 -24.31
CA THR A 164 -3.14 10.52 -24.65
C THR A 164 -3.85 9.77 -23.53
N HIS A 165 -4.93 9.10 -23.88
CA HIS A 165 -5.75 8.32 -22.96
C HIS A 165 -5.70 6.83 -23.33
N ARG A 166 -5.79 5.97 -22.31
CA ARG A 166 -5.89 4.52 -22.50
C ARG A 166 -7.35 4.08 -22.41
N TYR A 167 -7.84 3.46 -23.48
CA TYR A 167 -9.12 2.75 -23.49
C TYR A 167 -8.86 1.25 -23.56
N LYS A 168 -9.12 0.53 -22.45
CA LYS A 168 -8.77 -0.90 -22.28
C LYS A 168 -7.27 -1.16 -22.57
N LYS A 169 -6.97 -1.83 -23.68
CA LYS A 169 -5.61 -2.17 -24.15
C LYS A 169 -5.16 -1.32 -25.36
N LYS A 170 -5.86 -0.22 -25.65
CA LYS A 170 -5.58 0.68 -26.78
C LYS A 170 -5.32 2.10 -26.26
N TYR A 171 -4.57 2.86 -27.05
CA TYR A 171 -4.21 4.24 -26.74
C TYR A 171 -4.78 5.16 -27.81
N VAL A 172 -5.32 6.29 -27.37
CA VAL A 172 -5.91 7.31 -28.25
C VAL A 172 -5.33 8.66 -27.85
N THR A 173 -4.72 9.35 -28.81
CA THR A 173 -4.25 10.72 -28.65
C THR A 173 -5.27 11.65 -29.29
N THR A 174 -5.87 12.50 -28.46
CA THR A 174 -6.91 13.45 -28.92
C THR A 174 -6.30 14.83 -29.01
N LEU A 175 -6.61 15.56 -30.08
CA LEU A 175 -6.26 16.97 -30.25
C LEU A 175 -7.55 17.81 -30.20
N LEU A 176 -7.53 18.90 -29.45
CA LEU A 176 -8.61 19.88 -29.33
C LEU A 176 -8.10 21.24 -29.81
N TYR A 177 -8.74 21.76 -30.84
CA TYR A 177 -8.54 23.12 -31.34
C TYR A 177 -9.65 24.01 -30.77
N LYS A 178 -9.29 25.01 -29.98
CA LYS A 178 -10.24 25.91 -29.32
C LYS A 178 -9.83 27.36 -29.56
N PRO A 179 -10.71 28.21 -30.13
CA PRO A 179 -10.48 29.65 -30.19
C PRO A 179 -10.36 30.27 -28.79
N ILE A 180 -9.51 31.29 -28.65
CA ILE A 180 -9.37 32.09 -27.41
C ILE A 180 -10.28 33.31 -27.41
#